data_AF-A0A3S0K998-F1
#
_entry.id   AF-A0A3S0K998-F1
#
_cell.length_a   1.000
_cell.length_b   1.000
_cell.length_c   1.000
_cell.angle_alpha   90.00
_cell.angle_beta   90.00
_cell.angle_gamma   90.00
#
_symmetry.space_group_name_H-M   'P 1'
#
loop_
_entity.id
_entity.type
_entity.pdbx_description
1 polymer ?
#
loop_
_entity_poly.entity_id
_entity_poly.type
_entity_poly.pdbx_seq_one_letter_code
_entity_poly.pdbx_strand_id
1 'polypeptide(L)' 'MLILTRKTNTSVTITNVYDENGEPLKDIEINIYADNRIGIDADSSVDIYRSEILQLGE' A
#
# COMPACT_ATOMS: atom_id res chain seq x y z
N MET A 1 13.00 6.35 4.24
CA MET A 1 12.80 5.28 3.24
C MET A 1 13.28 3.97 3.82
N LEU A 2 12.39 2.98 3.97
CA LEU A 2 12.73 1.62 4.38
C LEU A 2 12.89 0.76 3.12
N ILE A 3 13.92 -0.09 3.07
CA ILE A 3 14.21 -0.98 1.93
C ILE A 3 14.22 -2.42 2.44
N LEU A 4 13.44 -3.29 1.82
CA LEU A 4 13.30 -4.69 2.20
C LEU A 4 13.52 -5.59 1.00
N THR A 5 14.31 -6.66 1.17
CA THR A 5 14.36 -7.78 0.22
C THR A 5 13.34 -8.83 0.65
N ARG A 6 12.39 -9.18 -0.23
CA ARG A 6 11.30 -10.12 0.06
C ARG A 6 11.29 -11.27 -0.92
N LYS A 7 10.85 -12.44 -0.45
CA LYS A 7 10.54 -13.59 -1.32
C LYS A 7 9.17 -13.36 -1.97
N THR A 8 8.95 -13.98 -3.12
CA THR A 8 7.63 -14.04 -3.76
C THR A 8 6.61 -14.72 -2.83
N ASN A 9 5.34 -14.33 -2.95
CA ASN A 9 4.22 -14.78 -2.11
C ASN A 9 4.43 -14.45 -0.62
N THR A 10 5.02 -13.28 -0.35
CA THR A 10 5.10 -12.72 1.00
C THR A 10 4.48 -11.34 1.02
N SER A 11 4.07 -10.88 2.20
CA SER A 11 3.51 -9.54 2.39
C SER A 11 4.39 -8.65 3.27
N VAL A 12 4.08 -7.36 3.22
CA VAL A 12 4.56 -6.31 4.13
C VAL A 12 3.32 -5.59 4.64
N THR A 13 3.23 -5.37 5.95
CA THR A 13 2.09 -4.70 6.58
C THR A 13 2.55 -3.34 7.13
N ILE A 14 1.79 -2.30 6.81
CA ILE A 14 1.94 -0.95 7.39
C ILE A 14 0.82 -0.78 8.40
N THR A 15 1.21 -0.63 9.66
CA THR A 15 0.27 -0.46 10.78
C THR A 15 0.17 0.99 11.23
N ASN A 16 -0.74 1.27 12.15
CA ASN A 16 -0.88 2.60 12.77
C ASN A 16 -1.29 3.67 11.74
N VAL A 17 -2.26 3.29 10.90
CA VAL A 17 -2.88 4.14 9.88
C VAL A 17 -4.14 4.76 10.49
N TYR A 18 -4.33 6.08 10.32
CA TYR A 18 -5.48 6.81 10.84
C TYR A 18 -6.04 7.76 9.78
N ASP A 19 -7.32 8.09 9.92
CA ASP A 19 -7.96 9.12 9.11
C ASP A 19 -7.60 10.55 9.59
N GLU A 20 -8.19 11.56 8.94
CA GLU A 20 -8.01 12.97 9.29
C GLU A 20 -8.53 13.36 10.69
N ASN A 21 -9.40 12.55 11.28
CA ASN A 21 -9.97 12.75 12.61
C ASN A 21 -9.18 12.02 13.71
N GLY A 22 -8.18 11.21 13.33
CA GLY A 22 -7.40 10.39 14.24
C GLY A 22 -8.07 9.06 14.59
N GLU A 23 -9.08 8.63 13.83
CA GLU A 23 -9.71 7.32 13.99
C GLU A 23 -8.89 6.24 13.27
N PRO A 24 -8.69 5.06 13.89
CA PRO A 24 -7.85 4.01 13.33
C PRO A 24 -8.48 3.42 12.06
N LEU A 25 -7.68 3.34 11.01
CA LEU A 25 -8.03 2.66 9.76
C LEU A 25 -7.48 1.24 9.75
N LYS A 26 -8.00 0.43 8.82
CA LYS A 26 -7.43 -0.88 8.52
C LYS A 26 -5.95 -0.73 8.13
N ASP A 27 -5.11 -1.59 8.68
CA ASP A 27 -3.70 -1.71 8.27
C ASP A 27 -3.59 -1.96 6.76
N ILE A 28 -2.55 -1.40 6.14
CA ILE A 28 -2.32 -1.58 4.71
C ILE A 28 -1.43 -2.80 4.51
N GLU A 29 -1.93 -3.81 3.81
CA GLU A 29 -1.16 -5.01 3.44
C GLU A 29 -0.71 -4.94 1.98
N ILE A 30 0.60 -5.02 1.77
CA ILE A 30 1.23 -5.07 0.45
C ILE A 30 1.67 -6.51 0.18
N ASN A 31 1.01 -7.15 -0.78
CA ASN A 31 1.24 -8.53 -1.20
C ASN A 31 2.14 -8.59 -2.44
N ILE A 32 3.23 -9.37 -2.38
CA ILE A 32 4.19 -9.51 -3.48
C ILE A 32 3.96 -10.87 -4.16
N TYR A 33 3.53 -10.86 -5.42
CA TYR A 33 3.26 -12.08 -6.18
C TYR A 33 4.47 -12.52 -7.01
N ALA A 34 4.49 -13.79 -7.40
CA ALA A 34 5.59 -14.40 -8.14
C ALA A 34 5.79 -13.85 -9.56
N ASP A 35 4.77 -13.23 -10.14
CA ASP A 35 4.78 -12.64 -11.49
C ASP A 35 4.99 -11.12 -11.47
N ASN A 36 5.69 -10.62 -10.44
CA ASN A 36 5.97 -9.20 -10.20
C ASN A 36 4.71 -8.33 -10.01
N ARG A 37 3.53 -8.92 -9.79
CA ARG A 37 2.36 -8.15 -9.37
C ARG A 37 2.46 -7.77 -7.90
N ILE A 38 1.90 -6.62 -7.57
CA ILE A 38 1.74 -6.13 -6.21
C ILE A 38 0.24 -5.99 -5.96
N GLY A 39 -0.27 -6.64 -4.92
CA GLY A 39 -1.61 -6.41 -4.38
C GLY A 39 -1.53 -5.46 -3.21
N ILE A 40 -2.46 -4.53 -3.10
CA ILE A 40 -2.58 -3.64 -1.96
C ILE A 40 -3.98 -3.82 -1.39
N ASP A 41 -4.06 -4.24 -0.14
CA ASP A 41 -5.30 -4.33 0.63
C ASP A 41 -5.28 -3.23 1.70
N ALA A 42 -6.26 -2.35 1.67
CA ALA A 42 -6.35 -1.16 2.51
C ALA A 42 -7.82 -0.84 2.82
N ASP A 43 -8.04 0.09 3.74
CA ASP A 43 -9.38 0.65 3.95
C ASP A 43 -9.89 1.33 2.66
N SER A 44 -11.21 1.29 2.41
CA SER A 44 -11.83 1.91 1.24
C SER A 44 -11.66 3.43 1.15
N SER A 45 -11.37 4.09 2.27
CA SER A 45 -11.06 5.52 2.33
C SER A 45 -9.64 5.86 1.85
N VAL A 46 -8.78 4.85 1.66
CA VAL A 46 -7.40 5.04 1.22
C VAL A 46 -7.34 5.01 -0.31
N ASP A 47 -7.02 6.16 -0.89
CA ASP A 47 -6.74 6.27 -2.31
C ASP A 47 -5.39 5.64 -2.67
N ILE A 48 -5.37 4.82 -3.73
CA ILE A 48 -4.18 4.14 -4.23
C ILE A 48 -3.97 4.52 -5.70
N TYR A 49 -2.94 5.32 -5.97
CA TYR A 49 -2.59 5.75 -7.32
C TYR A 49 -1.26 5.15 -7.76
N ARG A 50 -1.19 4.78 -9.04
CA ARG A 50 0.09 4.51 -9.70
C ARG A 50 0.76 5.85 -10.01
N SER A 51 2.07 5.94 -9.81
CA SER A 51 2.80 7.21 -9.89
C SER A 51 2.67 7.88 -11.26
N GLU A 52 2.52 7.11 -12.34
CA GLU A 52 2.31 7.64 -13.69
C GLU A 52 0.97 8.39 -13.87
N ILE A 53 -0.02 8.15 -13.01
CA ILE A 53 -1.32 8.83 -13.08
C ILE A 53 -1.22 10.24 -12.48
N LEU A 54 -0.45 10.39 -11.39
CA LEU A 54 -0.31 11.67 -10.69
C LEU A 54 0.47 12.71 -11.51
N GLN A 55 1.36 12.27 -12.40
CA GLN A 55 2.17 13.16 -13.24
C GLN A 55 1.40 13.74 -14.45
N LEU A 56 0.21 13.23 -14.76
CA LEU A 56 -0.62 13.70 -15.90
C LEU A 56 -1.58 14.83 -15.51
N GLY A 57 -1.57 15.25 -14.24
CA GLY A 57 -2.44 16.29 -13.69
C GLY A 57 -1.78 17.66 -13.48
N GLU A 58 -0.51 17.83 -13.85
CA GLU A 58 0.22 19.11 -13.87
C GLU A 58 0.50 19.60 -15.30
#